data_AF-A0A6P2HYL8-F1
#
_entry.id   AF-A0A6P2HYL8-F1
#
_cell.length_a   1.000
_cell.length_b   1.000
_cell.length_c   1.000
_cell.angle_alpha   90.00
_cell.angle_beta   90.00
_cell.angle_gamma   90.00
#
_symmetry.space_group_name_H-M   'P 1'
#
loop_
_entity.id
_entity.type
_entity.pdbx_description
1 polymer ?
#
loop_
_entity_poly.entity_id
_entity_poly.type
_entity_poly.pdbx_seq_one_letter_code
_entity_poly.pdbx_strand_id
1 'polypeptide(L)'
;MNTKHRNATAGGAVTNPAPSGAVNACKADAAPDDALIGKTEGEAAALLDGCLWRVLERDGQSLPGTMDYRPERRDLGIRDGKVIWVRRG
;
A
#
# COMPACT_ATOMS: atom_id res chain seq x y z
N MET A 1 -9.56 38.32 -25.95
CA MET A 1 -9.91 37.13 -26.75
C MET A 1 -8.86 36.07 -26.44
N ASN A 2 -9.21 35.11 -25.56
CA ASN A 2 -9.39 33.68 -25.88
C ASN A 2 -8.12 33.01 -26.42
N THR A 3 -7.59 31.87 -25.97
CA THR A 3 -7.94 30.77 -25.05
C THR A 3 -6.84 29.73 -25.34
N LYS A 4 -6.09 29.11 -24.42
CA LYS A 4 -6.45 27.91 -23.67
C LYS A 4 -5.21 27.48 -22.88
N HIS A 5 -5.28 27.53 -21.55
CA HIS A 5 -4.54 26.60 -20.71
C HIS A 5 -5.18 25.22 -20.89
N ARG A 6 -4.40 24.20 -21.23
CA ARG A 6 -4.84 22.81 -21.11
C ARG A 6 -4.22 22.22 -19.84
N ASN A 7 -5.08 22.03 -18.86
CA ASN A 7 -4.81 21.26 -17.65
C ASN A 7 -5.41 19.84 -17.84
N ALA A 8 -4.70 18.85 -17.29
CA ALA A 8 -5.12 17.51 -16.88
C ALA A 8 -5.70 16.53 -17.93
N THR A 9 -5.17 15.29 -17.95
CA THR A 9 -5.87 14.11 -17.43
C THR A 9 -5.08 12.82 -17.64
N ALA A 10 -4.85 12.14 -16.51
CA ALA A 10 -4.81 10.70 -16.25
C ALA A 10 -3.84 9.76 -16.99
N GLY A 11 -3.10 9.00 -16.16
CA GLY A 11 -3.45 7.59 -16.04
C GLY A 11 -2.62 6.61 -16.87
N GLY A 12 -1.31 6.82 -16.97
CA GLY A 12 -0.40 5.73 -17.34
C GLY A 12 -0.19 4.81 -16.13
N ALA A 13 -1.12 3.88 -15.91
CA ALA A 13 -0.89 2.76 -15.01
C ALA A 13 0.27 1.93 -15.59
N VAL A 14 1.49 2.16 -15.10
CA VAL A 14 2.63 1.29 -15.35
C VAL A 14 2.38 -0.03 -14.63
N THR A 15 1.80 -0.98 -15.35
CA THR A 15 1.85 -2.40 -15.00
C THR A 15 3.29 -2.85 -15.17
N ASN A 16 4.10 -2.75 -14.12
CA ASN A 16 5.37 -3.45 -14.06
C ASN A 16 5.09 -4.89 -13.62
N PRO A 17 5.25 -5.92 -14.49
CA PRO A 17 5.29 -7.28 -14.02
C PRO A 17 6.69 -7.50 -13.41
N ALA A 18 6.81 -7.35 -12.10
CA ALA A 18 8.02 -7.79 -11.41
C ALA A 18 8.07 -9.33 -11.40
N PRO A 19 9.24 -9.95 -11.66
CA PRO A 19 9.35 -11.37 -11.95
C PRO A 19 9.17 -12.23 -10.70
N SER A 20 8.63 -13.42 -10.94
CA SER A 20 8.44 -14.53 -10.02
C SER A 20 9.64 -14.81 -9.13
N GLY A 21 9.55 -14.41 -7.86
CA GLY A 21 10.19 -15.09 -6.75
C GLY A 21 9.07 -15.65 -5.89
N ALA A 22 8.96 -16.97 -5.78
CA ALA A 22 8.07 -17.61 -4.82
C ALA A 22 8.59 -17.30 -3.40
N VAL A 23 8.32 -16.08 -2.94
CA VAL A 23 8.28 -15.75 -1.53
C VAL A 23 7.18 -16.61 -0.93
N ASN A 24 7.39 -17.17 0.25
CA ASN A 24 6.33 -17.88 0.97
C ASN A 24 5.10 -16.96 1.03
N ALA A 25 4.14 -17.21 0.15
CA ALA A 25 3.02 -16.32 -0.04
C ALA A 25 2.25 -16.31 1.27
N CYS A 26 2.16 -15.14 1.88
CA CYS A 26 1.34 -15.00 3.05
C CYS A 26 -0.10 -15.35 2.66
N LYS A 27 -0.89 -15.92 3.58
CA LYS A 27 -2.31 -16.17 3.30
C LYS A 27 -3.05 -14.90 2.86
N ALA A 28 -2.65 -13.73 3.35
CA ALA A 28 -3.22 -12.45 2.92
C ALA A 28 -2.83 -12.03 1.49
N ASP A 29 -1.87 -12.71 0.83
CA ASP A 29 -1.60 -12.51 -0.61
C ASP A 29 -2.76 -13.00 -1.49
N ALA A 30 -3.62 -13.86 -0.96
CA ALA A 30 -4.84 -14.28 -1.64
C ALA A 30 -5.93 -13.18 -1.65
N ALA A 31 -5.82 -12.17 -0.79
CA ALA A 31 -6.75 -11.05 -0.72
C ALA A 31 -6.17 -9.81 -1.40
N PRO A 32 -7.01 -8.98 -2.06
CA PRO A 32 -6.56 -7.71 -2.58
C PRO A 32 -6.14 -6.78 -1.45
N ASP A 33 -5.05 -6.03 -1.63
CA ASP A 33 -4.54 -5.10 -0.61
C ASP A 33 -5.57 -4.01 -0.25
N ASP A 34 -6.44 -3.65 -1.21
CA ASP A 34 -7.55 -2.70 -1.01
C ASP A 34 -8.56 -3.18 0.04
N ALA A 35 -8.61 -4.48 0.35
CA ALA A 35 -9.45 -5.01 1.42
C ALA A 35 -9.04 -4.49 2.81
N LEU A 36 -7.83 -3.96 2.97
CA LEU A 36 -7.35 -3.38 4.22
C LEU A 36 -7.81 -1.94 4.41
N ILE A 37 -8.16 -1.23 3.33
CA ILE A 37 -8.55 0.18 3.37
C ILE A 37 -9.83 0.36 4.19
N GLY A 38 -9.85 1.35 5.08
CA GLY A 38 -10.96 1.67 5.98
C GLY A 38 -11.05 0.78 7.22
N LYS A 39 -10.28 -0.31 7.29
CA LYS A 39 -10.18 -1.15 8.49
C LYS A 39 -9.34 -0.47 9.56
N THR A 40 -9.61 -0.83 10.81
CA THR A 40 -8.74 -0.44 11.92
C THR A 40 -7.39 -1.13 11.82
N GLU A 41 -6.38 -0.57 12.48
CA GLU A 41 -5.05 -1.19 12.57
C GLU A 41 -5.11 -2.64 13.09
N GLY A 42 -5.93 -2.91 14.10
CA GLY A 42 -6.08 -4.25 14.67
C GLY A 42 -6.72 -5.24 13.70
N GLU A 43 -7.74 -4.82 12.94
CA GLU A 43 -8.34 -5.66 11.90
C GLU A 43 -7.37 -5.93 10.74
N ALA A 44 -6.60 -4.91 10.33
CA ALA A 44 -5.57 -5.06 9.31
C ALA A 44 -4.46 -6.01 9.79
N ALA A 45 -4.02 -5.88 11.04
CA ALA A 45 -3.05 -6.78 11.66
C ALA A 45 -3.55 -8.24 11.70
N ALA A 46 -4.83 -8.46 12.02
CA ALA A 46 -5.42 -9.79 12.02
C ALA A 46 -5.50 -10.41 10.61
N LEU A 47 -5.79 -9.60 9.58
CA LEU A 47 -5.80 -10.05 8.19
C LEU A 47 -4.40 -10.34 7.65
N LEU A 48 -3.41 -9.61 8.14
CA LEU A 48 -2.00 -9.75 7.80
C LEU A 48 -1.24 -10.68 8.76
N ASP A 49 -1.96 -11.46 9.57
CA ASP A 49 -1.33 -12.39 10.50
C ASP A 49 -0.45 -13.40 9.75
N GLY A 50 0.81 -13.51 10.17
CA GLY A 50 1.84 -14.29 9.48
C GLY A 50 2.42 -13.65 8.20
N CYS A 51 2.01 -12.43 7.83
CA CYS A 51 2.62 -11.66 6.74
C CYS A 51 3.67 -10.69 7.25
N LEU A 52 4.58 -10.28 6.36
CA LEU A 52 5.43 -9.12 6.61
C LEU A 52 4.66 -7.83 6.31
N TRP A 53 4.52 -6.95 7.30
CA TRP A 53 3.91 -5.64 7.13
C TRP A 53 4.45 -4.63 8.14
N ARG A 54 4.30 -3.33 7.85
CA ARG A 54 4.65 -2.23 8.76
C ARG A 54 3.75 -1.02 8.53
N VAL A 55 3.72 -0.11 9.49
CA VAL A 55 3.13 1.22 9.33
C VAL A 55 4.23 2.18 8.88
N LEU A 56 4.06 2.85 7.74
CA LEU A 56 5.00 3.83 7.20
C LEU A 56 4.51 5.27 7.38
N GLU A 57 3.21 5.46 7.60
CA GLU A 57 2.62 6.76 7.91
C GLU A 57 1.57 6.60 9.00
N ARG A 58 1.57 7.49 9.98
CA ARG A 58 0.52 7.60 10.99
C ARG A 58 0.06 9.05 11.10
N ASP A 59 -1.23 9.29 10.89
CA ASP A 59 -1.90 10.59 11.01
C ASP A 59 -1.22 11.70 10.18
N GLY A 60 -0.72 11.35 8.99
CA GLY A 60 0.00 12.29 8.11
C GLY A 60 1.49 12.43 8.41
N GLN A 61 2.00 11.75 9.43
CA GLN A 61 3.42 11.74 9.78
C GLN A 61 4.09 10.47 9.25
N SER A 62 5.09 10.64 8.37
CA SER A 62 5.91 9.52 7.90
C SER A 62 6.79 8.98 9.03
N LEU A 63 6.82 7.65 9.16
CA LEU A 63 7.65 6.94 10.12
C LEU A 63 8.98 6.52 9.47
N PRO A 64 10.06 6.38 10.27
CA PRO A 64 11.33 5.89 9.75
C PRO A 64 11.16 4.53 9.08
N GLY A 65 11.60 4.43 7.82
CA GLY A 65 11.57 3.21 7.04
C GLY A 65 12.85 3.03 6.27
N THR A 66 13.28 1.79 6.12
CA THR A 66 14.35 1.39 5.21
C THR A 66 13.85 1.44 3.75
N MET A 67 14.77 1.76 2.84
CA MET A 67 14.54 1.86 1.39
C MET A 67 14.74 0.52 0.65
N ASP A 68 14.81 -0.59 1.37
CA ASP A 68 14.90 -1.93 0.78
C ASP A 68 13.57 -2.28 0.10
N TYR A 69 13.60 -2.71 -1.16
CA TYR A 69 12.39 -3.19 -1.83
C TYR A 69 12.09 -4.63 -1.42
N ARG A 70 10.93 -4.87 -0.80
CA ARG A 70 10.42 -6.18 -0.42
C ARG A 70 9.01 -6.40 -0.98
N PRO A 71 8.83 -7.12 -2.09
CA PRO A 71 7.52 -7.29 -2.72
C PRO A 71 6.49 -8.00 -1.83
N GLU A 72 6.94 -8.78 -0.85
CA GLU A 72 6.10 -9.45 0.14
C GLU A 72 5.61 -8.53 1.27
N ARG A 73 6.27 -7.39 1.48
CA ARG A 73 5.98 -6.45 2.57
C ARG A 73 4.82 -5.54 2.21
N ARG A 74 3.85 -5.39 3.11
CA ARG A 74 2.86 -4.32 3.05
C ARG A 74 3.27 -3.13 3.92
N ASP A 75 3.43 -1.97 3.30
CA ASP A 75 3.47 -0.68 3.98
C ASP A 75 2.03 -0.16 4.11
N LEU A 76 1.63 0.18 5.34
CA LEU A 76 0.32 0.76 5.64
C LEU A 76 0.46 2.23 6.02
N GLY A 77 -0.44 3.06 5.49
CA GLY A 77 -0.71 4.39 6.01
C GLY A 77 -1.96 4.37 6.88
N ILE A 78 -1.85 4.86 8.11
CA ILE A 78 -2.95 4.91 9.06
C ILE A 78 -3.30 6.36 9.34
N ARG A 79 -4.59 6.68 9.37
CA ARG A 79 -5.11 7.97 9.80
C ARG A 79 -6.40 7.77 10.57
N ASP A 80 -6.53 8.48 11.69
CA ASP A 80 -7.70 8.38 12.59
C ASP A 80 -7.97 6.91 13.01
N GLY A 81 -6.89 6.15 13.22
CA GLY A 81 -6.95 4.73 13.61
C GLY A 81 -7.36 3.75 12.49
N LYS A 82 -7.50 4.23 11.25
CA LYS A 82 -7.90 3.42 10.08
C LYS A 82 -6.84 3.43 9.00
N VAL A 83 -6.73 2.33 8.25
CA VAL A 83 -5.86 2.25 7.08
C VAL A 83 -6.44 3.11 5.97
N ILE A 84 -5.64 4.02 5.42
CA ILE A 84 -6.03 4.92 4.31
C ILE A 84 -5.34 4.60 3.00
N TRP A 85 -4.20 3.88 3.05
CA TRP A 85 -3.50 3.40 1.87
C TRP A 85 -2.67 2.17 2.21
N VAL A 86 -2.45 1.31 1.20
CA VAL A 86 -1.55 0.16 1.27
C VAL A 86 -0.63 0.18 0.06
N ARG A 87 0.65 -0.13 0.27
CA ARG A 87 1.64 -0.27 -0.80
C ARG A 87 2.51 -1.49 -0.55
N ARG A 88 2.87 -2.21 -1.60
CA ARG A 88 3.91 -3.24 -1.54
C ARG A 88 5.29 -2.66 -1.89
N GLY A 89 6.29 -3.00 -1.09
CA GLY A 89 7.67 -2.56 -1.31
C GLY A 89 8.49 -2.42 -0.05
#